data_AF-A0A8S9S0B9-F1
#
_entry.id   AF-A0A8S9S0B9-F1
#
_cell.length_a   1.000
_cell.length_b   1.000
_cell.length_c   1.000
_cell.angle_alpha   90.00
_cell.angle_beta   90.00
_cell.angle_gamma   90.00
#
_symmetry.space_group_name_H-M   'P 1'
#
loop_
_entity.id
_entity.type
_entity.pdbx_description
1 polymer ?
#
loop_
_entity_poly.entity_id
_entity_poly.type
_entity_poly.pdbx_seq_one_letter_code
_entity_poly.pdbx_strand_id
1 'polypeptide(L)'
;MSGDKKEAFRCIKGLKVPFFHHEIVKRALIMAMERRKAQEKLLELLKEATEVGLINSTQVTKGFSRIIDLIEDLSLDIPEARSVLQCFISKAASEGWLCASSLKTLSANSGEKLLENSKASVFKDKVKSIVREYFLSGDALEVVHCLETELGACSSQLRAIFVKYLITLAMDRKKREKEMACVLLSSLDFPAKDVRKAFSMLIESADDTALDNPVVVEDLAMFLARAVVDEVLAPRDLDELLSQPGSSVGEKVIQTAKTLLKARLSGERILRCWGGGGVETNSPGCTASEVKEKIQVLLEEYVSGGELGEACRCVKELGMPFFHHEVVKKSVVRIIEEQEKKERVWKLLKVCFESGLVTIYQMTKGFKRVGESVEDLCLDVPDAWEKFKSCVERAKVEGFLDESFAFEEEAQGVKDKGSSSSAAT
;
A
#
# COMPACT_ATOMS: atom_id res chain seq x y z
N MET A 1 -19.23 19.56 -25.96
CA MET A 1 -19.91 20.07 -24.75
C MET A 1 -21.11 20.89 -25.17
N SER A 2 -22.26 20.71 -24.54
CA SER A 2 -23.54 21.34 -24.94
C SER A 2 -23.51 22.86 -24.90
N GLY A 3 -22.63 23.47 -24.09
CA GLY A 3 -22.53 24.92 -23.93
C GLY A 3 -23.69 25.54 -23.15
N ASP A 4 -24.52 24.71 -22.50
CA ASP A 4 -25.66 25.16 -21.72
C ASP A 4 -25.22 25.77 -20.38
N LYS A 5 -25.11 27.10 -20.37
CA LYS A 5 -24.73 27.87 -19.17
C LYS A 5 -25.78 27.79 -18.06
N LYS A 6 -27.07 27.66 -18.41
CA LYS A 6 -28.16 27.59 -17.42
C LYS A 6 -28.10 26.28 -16.63
N GLU A 7 -27.83 25.17 -17.32
CA GLU A 7 -27.64 23.89 -16.65
C GLU A 7 -26.37 23.90 -15.80
N ALA A 8 -25.26 24.44 -16.33
CA ALA A 8 -24.03 24.57 -15.55
C ALA A 8 -24.24 25.37 -14.26
N PHE A 9 -24.97 26.49 -14.30
CA PHE A 9 -25.29 27.28 -13.11
C PHE A 9 -26.19 26.53 -12.12
N ARG A 10 -27.14 25.74 -12.62
CA ARG A 10 -27.97 24.87 -11.79
C ARG A 10 -27.12 23.82 -11.08
N CYS A 11 -26.18 23.19 -11.78
CA CYS A 11 -25.24 22.24 -11.19
C CYS A 11 -24.37 22.91 -10.12
N ILE A 12 -23.79 24.08 -10.40
CA ILE A 12 -22.95 24.82 -9.44
C ILE A 12 -23.75 25.17 -8.17
N LYS A 13 -24.99 25.67 -8.30
CA LYS A 13 -25.88 25.92 -7.15
C LYS A 13 -26.22 24.64 -6.39
N GLY A 14 -26.42 23.53 -7.11
CA GLY A 14 -26.76 22.23 -6.56
C GLY A 14 -25.66 21.59 -5.71
N LEU A 15 -24.39 21.99 -5.88
CA LEU A 15 -23.26 21.46 -5.10
C LEU A 15 -23.37 21.77 -3.61
N LYS A 16 -24.04 22.87 -3.22
CA LYS A 16 -24.19 23.31 -1.81
C LYS A 16 -22.88 23.43 -1.01
N VAL A 17 -21.74 23.59 -1.69
CA VAL A 17 -20.41 23.72 -1.08
C VAL A 17 -19.66 24.98 -1.57
N PRO A 18 -20.18 26.19 -1.27
CA PRO A 18 -19.65 27.43 -1.83
C PRO A 18 -18.16 27.62 -1.53
N PHE A 19 -17.66 27.23 -0.36
CA PHE A 19 -16.23 27.33 -0.01
C PHE A 19 -15.29 26.62 -1.01
N PHE A 20 -15.77 25.61 -1.73
CA PHE A 20 -15.00 24.83 -2.71
C PHE A 20 -15.16 25.30 -4.16
N HIS A 21 -15.91 26.37 -4.43
CA HIS A 21 -16.13 26.85 -5.81
C HIS A 21 -14.84 27.34 -6.51
N HIS A 22 -13.76 27.59 -5.77
CA HIS A 22 -12.43 27.84 -6.35
C HIS A 22 -11.89 26.63 -7.15
N GLU A 23 -12.32 25.41 -6.83
CA GLU A 23 -11.95 24.21 -7.56
C GLU A 23 -12.63 24.13 -8.93
N ILE A 24 -13.83 24.70 -9.05
CA ILE A 24 -14.53 24.84 -10.33
C ILE A 24 -13.71 25.74 -11.27
N VAL A 25 -13.15 26.82 -10.73
CA VAL A 25 -12.25 27.74 -11.45
C VAL A 25 -10.99 26.99 -11.88
N LYS A 26 -10.29 26.30 -10.97
CA LYS A 26 -9.09 25.48 -11.27
C LYS A 26 -9.38 24.46 -12.38
N ARG A 27 -10.42 23.63 -12.23
CA ARG A 27 -10.76 22.58 -13.18
C ARG A 27 -11.15 23.14 -14.55
N ALA A 28 -11.92 24.22 -14.59
CA ALA A 28 -12.31 24.86 -15.85
C ALA A 28 -11.10 25.45 -16.59
N LEU A 29 -10.13 26.04 -15.88
CA LEU A 29 -8.89 26.56 -16.48
C LEU A 29 -8.02 25.44 -17.06
N ILE A 30 -7.85 24.31 -16.35
CA ILE A 30 -7.12 23.13 -16.86
C ILE A 30 -7.81 22.59 -18.12
N MET A 31 -9.13 22.39 -18.06
CA MET A 31 -9.90 21.91 -19.22
C MET A 31 -9.81 22.87 -20.41
N ALA A 32 -9.73 24.19 -20.15
CA ALA A 32 -9.54 25.20 -21.19
C ALA A 32 -8.15 25.11 -21.85
N MET A 33 -7.10 24.76 -21.09
CA MET A 33 -5.76 24.51 -21.62
C MET A 33 -5.69 23.22 -22.44
N GLU A 34 -6.30 22.14 -21.95
CA GLU A 34 -6.32 20.83 -22.64
C GLU A 34 -7.13 20.87 -23.94
N ARG A 35 -8.21 21.67 -23.97
CA ARG A 35 -9.20 21.66 -25.06
C ARG A 35 -9.38 23.06 -25.66
N ARG A 36 -8.50 23.46 -26.57
CA ARG A 36 -8.56 24.78 -27.25
C ARG A 36 -9.96 25.14 -27.82
N LYS A 37 -10.70 24.16 -28.36
CA LYS A 37 -12.07 24.39 -28.91
C LYS A 37 -13.13 24.75 -27.83
N ALA A 38 -12.88 24.44 -26.56
CA ALA A 38 -13.77 24.72 -25.44
C ALA A 38 -13.30 25.91 -24.59
N GLN A 39 -12.08 26.40 -24.82
CA GLN A 39 -11.43 27.46 -24.06
C GLN A 39 -12.31 28.71 -23.90
N GLU A 40 -12.81 29.27 -25.00
CA GLU A 40 -13.64 30.48 -24.95
C GLU A 40 -14.91 30.29 -24.14
N LYS A 41 -15.61 29.16 -24.36
CA LYS A 41 -16.86 28.84 -23.66
C LYS A 41 -16.66 28.64 -22.16
N LEU A 42 -15.52 28.06 -21.76
CA LEU A 42 -15.18 27.85 -20.34
C LEU A 42 -14.82 29.16 -19.64
N LEU A 43 -14.03 30.03 -20.29
CA LEU A 43 -13.70 31.34 -19.73
C LEU A 43 -14.94 32.24 -19.65
N GLU A 44 -15.81 32.20 -20.65
CA GLU A 44 -17.09 32.92 -20.66
C GLU A 44 -18.02 32.43 -19.54
N LEU A 45 -18.09 31.10 -19.30
CA LEU A 45 -18.84 30.53 -18.19
C LEU A 45 -18.31 31.02 -16.83
N LEU A 46 -16.99 31.07 -16.64
CA LEU A 46 -16.38 31.55 -15.39
C LEU A 46 -16.65 33.05 -15.18
N LYS A 47 -16.55 33.85 -16.24
CA LYS A 47 -16.88 35.27 -16.20
C LYS A 47 -18.32 35.49 -15.76
N GLU A 48 -19.28 34.88 -16.46
CA GLU A 48 -20.70 35.05 -16.11
C GLU A 48 -21.03 34.52 -14.71
N ALA A 49 -20.45 33.37 -14.31
CA ALA A 49 -20.60 32.85 -12.96
C ALA A 49 -20.08 33.81 -11.89
N THR A 50 -19.05 34.59 -12.21
CA THR A 50 -18.50 35.62 -11.32
C THR A 50 -19.41 36.85 -11.27
N GLU A 51 -19.91 37.31 -12.43
CA GLU A 51 -20.83 38.44 -12.55
C GLU A 51 -22.16 38.21 -11.82
N VAL A 52 -22.71 36.99 -11.89
CA VAL A 52 -23.94 36.63 -11.17
C VAL A 52 -23.69 36.26 -9.70
N GLY A 53 -22.45 36.34 -9.21
CA GLY A 53 -22.07 36.07 -7.83
C GLY A 53 -22.13 34.59 -7.41
N LEU A 54 -22.19 33.66 -8.37
CA LEU A 54 -22.07 32.21 -8.08
C LEU A 54 -20.67 31.82 -7.61
N ILE A 55 -19.67 32.52 -8.13
CA ILE A 55 -18.27 32.42 -7.73
C ILE A 55 -17.82 33.83 -7.33
N ASN A 56 -17.35 34.01 -6.10
CA ASN A 56 -16.89 35.31 -5.64
C ASN A 56 -15.42 35.58 -6.04
N SER A 57 -15.00 36.84 -5.98
CA SER A 57 -13.64 37.26 -6.35
C SER A 57 -12.54 36.50 -5.59
N THR A 58 -12.74 36.18 -4.31
CA THR A 58 -11.80 35.39 -3.51
C THR A 58 -11.64 33.98 -4.06
N GLN A 59 -12.73 33.33 -4.48
CA GLN A 59 -12.70 31.99 -5.08
C GLN A 59 -12.03 31.99 -6.45
N VAL A 60 -12.29 33.02 -7.27
CA VAL A 60 -11.59 33.20 -8.56
C VAL A 60 -10.09 33.34 -8.33
N THR A 61 -9.67 34.28 -7.48
CA THR A 61 -8.25 34.50 -7.15
C THR A 61 -7.58 33.23 -6.59
N LYS A 62 -8.26 32.50 -5.69
CA LYS A 62 -7.76 31.23 -5.15
C LYS A 62 -7.63 30.15 -6.23
N GLY A 63 -8.60 30.06 -7.14
CA GLY A 63 -8.55 29.12 -8.27
C GLY A 63 -7.36 29.39 -9.21
N PHE A 64 -7.15 30.65 -9.60
CA PHE A 64 -5.97 31.05 -10.39
C PHE A 64 -4.66 30.82 -9.63
N SER A 65 -4.61 31.13 -8.34
CA SER A 65 -3.42 30.89 -7.50
C SER A 65 -3.04 29.41 -7.46
N ARG A 66 -4.03 28.52 -7.34
CA ARG A 66 -3.80 27.06 -7.37
C ARG A 66 -3.25 26.59 -8.71
N ILE A 67 -3.68 27.19 -9.83
CA ILE A 67 -3.11 26.88 -11.14
C ILE A 67 -1.68 27.40 -11.26
N ILE A 68 -1.39 28.59 -10.73
CA ILE A 68 -0.01 29.13 -10.69
C ILE A 68 0.90 28.19 -9.91
N ASP A 69 0.45 27.69 -8.75
CA ASP A 69 1.24 26.76 -7.94
C ASP A 69 1.46 25.40 -8.66
N LEU A 70 0.53 24.98 -9.54
CA LEU A 70 0.60 23.73 -10.32
C LEU A 70 1.19 23.90 -11.74
N ILE A 71 1.61 25.11 -12.13
CA ILE A 71 1.88 25.41 -13.54
C ILE A 71 3.08 24.63 -14.10
N GLU A 72 4.05 24.31 -13.26
CA GLU A 72 5.22 23.52 -13.65
C GLU A 72 4.86 22.07 -13.93
N ASP A 73 3.96 21.48 -13.13
CA ASP A 73 3.47 20.12 -13.34
C ASP A 73 2.55 20.05 -14.57
N LEU A 74 1.66 21.04 -14.75
CA LEU A 74 0.80 21.14 -15.93
C LEU A 74 1.60 21.33 -17.22
N SER A 75 2.77 21.97 -17.15
CA SER A 75 3.65 22.17 -18.32
C SER A 75 4.27 20.86 -18.82
N LEU A 76 4.20 19.78 -18.04
CA LEU A 76 4.66 18.44 -18.45
C LEU A 76 3.71 17.84 -19.50
N ASP A 77 2.41 18.00 -19.31
CA ASP A 77 1.38 17.44 -20.19
C ASP A 77 0.97 18.45 -21.28
N ILE A 78 1.10 19.75 -21.00
CA ILE A 78 0.74 20.84 -21.90
C ILE A 78 1.93 21.81 -22.02
N PRO A 79 2.82 21.65 -23.03
CA PRO A 79 4.05 22.45 -23.14
C PRO A 79 3.84 23.97 -23.15
N GLU A 80 2.66 24.43 -23.57
CA GLU A 80 2.27 25.84 -23.62
C GLU A 80 1.52 26.33 -22.36
N ALA A 81 1.38 25.51 -21.31
CA ALA A 81 0.54 25.82 -20.15
C ALA A 81 0.87 27.19 -19.53
N ARG A 82 2.16 27.51 -19.37
CA ARG A 82 2.60 28.78 -18.79
C ARG A 82 2.19 29.99 -19.65
N SER A 83 2.37 29.93 -20.98
CA SER A 83 2.01 31.03 -21.87
C SER A 83 0.48 31.19 -21.99
N VAL A 84 -0.24 30.07 -22.02
CA VAL A 84 -1.71 30.05 -22.03
C VAL A 84 -2.28 30.59 -20.72
N LEU A 85 -1.73 30.20 -19.56
CA LEU A 85 -2.14 30.72 -18.26
C LEU A 85 -1.92 32.24 -18.18
N GLN A 86 -0.77 32.72 -18.63
CA GLN A 86 -0.49 34.16 -18.68
C GLN A 86 -1.53 34.89 -19.54
N CYS A 87 -1.93 34.31 -20.67
CA CYS A 87 -3.01 34.85 -21.51
C CYS A 87 -4.36 34.87 -20.78
N PHE A 88 -4.70 33.82 -20.04
CA PHE A 88 -5.94 33.75 -19.25
C PHE A 88 -5.96 34.80 -18.14
N ILE A 89 -4.84 34.98 -17.42
CA ILE A 89 -4.72 36.00 -16.36
C ILE A 89 -4.90 37.40 -16.96
N SER A 90 -4.21 37.71 -18.06
CA SER A 90 -4.33 39.01 -18.74
C SER A 90 -5.77 39.26 -19.22
N LYS A 91 -6.41 38.25 -19.83
CA LYS A 91 -7.80 38.34 -20.30
C LYS A 91 -8.77 38.57 -19.14
N ALA A 92 -8.70 37.75 -18.10
CA ALA A 92 -9.60 37.85 -16.95
C ALA A 92 -9.44 39.17 -16.18
N ALA A 93 -8.20 39.68 -16.09
CA ALA A 93 -7.93 40.99 -15.52
C ALA A 93 -8.48 42.13 -16.38
N SER A 94 -8.31 42.07 -17.71
CA SER A 94 -8.86 43.06 -18.64
C SER A 94 -10.39 43.10 -18.66
N GLU A 95 -11.03 41.94 -18.42
CA GLU A 95 -12.48 41.80 -18.34
C GLU A 95 -13.03 42.05 -16.92
N GLY A 96 -12.17 42.37 -15.95
CA GLY A 96 -12.58 42.84 -14.62
C GLY A 96 -13.06 41.76 -13.64
N TRP A 97 -12.92 40.47 -13.97
CA TRP A 97 -13.36 39.37 -13.09
C TRP A 97 -12.22 38.68 -12.33
N LEU A 98 -10.98 39.17 -12.48
CA LEU A 98 -9.80 38.74 -11.72
C LEU A 98 -8.93 39.94 -11.29
N CYS A 99 -8.54 39.99 -10.02
CA CYS A 99 -7.56 40.96 -9.52
C CYS A 99 -6.14 40.42 -9.66
N ALA A 100 -5.49 40.66 -10.81
CA ALA A 100 -4.17 40.10 -11.11
C ALA A 100 -3.07 40.54 -10.12
N SER A 101 -3.19 41.71 -9.49
CA SER A 101 -2.25 42.19 -8.47
C SER A 101 -2.29 41.37 -7.18
N SER A 102 -3.35 40.59 -6.97
CA SER A 102 -3.48 39.67 -5.82
C SER A 102 -2.85 38.30 -6.08
N LEU A 103 -2.34 38.04 -7.29
CA LEU A 103 -1.71 36.78 -7.66
C LEU A 103 -0.20 36.84 -7.47
N LYS A 104 0.39 35.70 -7.12
CA LYS A 104 1.84 35.53 -7.15
C LYS A 104 2.35 35.78 -8.57
N THR A 105 3.43 36.53 -8.71
CA THR A 105 4.04 36.80 -10.02
C THR A 105 4.54 35.48 -10.62
N LEU A 106 4.20 35.21 -11.88
CA LEU A 106 4.82 34.15 -12.68
C LEU A 106 6.29 34.53 -12.91
N SER A 107 7.16 34.28 -11.92
CA SER A 107 8.54 34.77 -11.87
C SER A 107 9.33 34.36 -13.12
N ALA A 108 9.91 35.35 -13.79
CA ALA A 108 10.93 35.19 -14.80
C ALA A 108 12.28 34.80 -14.17
N ASN A 109 12.41 33.56 -13.68
CA ASN A 109 13.72 32.95 -13.40
C ASN A 109 14.02 31.96 -14.53
N SER A 110 14.50 32.49 -15.65
CA SER A 110 14.40 31.85 -16.97
C SER A 110 15.64 31.08 -17.46
N GLY A 111 16.67 30.88 -16.63
CA GLY A 111 17.84 30.06 -17.01
C GLY A 111 17.93 28.74 -16.24
N GLU A 112 18.19 28.84 -14.93
CA GLU A 112 18.49 27.68 -14.10
C GLU A 112 17.25 26.87 -13.71
N LYS A 113 16.12 27.53 -13.40
CA LYS A 113 14.85 26.85 -13.06
C LYS A 113 14.23 26.11 -14.24
N LEU A 114 14.40 26.61 -15.47
CA LEU A 114 13.90 25.93 -16.68
C LEU A 114 14.74 24.69 -16.99
N LEU A 115 16.07 24.77 -16.82
CA LEU A 115 16.97 23.62 -16.97
C LEU A 115 16.74 22.58 -15.86
N GLU A 116 16.49 23.03 -14.63
CA GLU A 116 16.16 22.18 -13.49
C GLU A 116 14.78 21.53 -13.62
N ASN A 117 13.77 22.25 -14.14
CA ASN A 117 12.44 21.69 -14.43
C ASN A 117 12.44 20.73 -15.63
N SER A 118 13.23 21.02 -16.67
CA SER A 118 13.42 20.08 -17.79
C SER A 118 14.22 18.84 -17.39
N LYS A 119 15.16 18.95 -16.45
CA LYS A 119 15.82 17.79 -15.85
C LYS A 119 14.87 17.03 -14.92
N ALA A 120 14.04 17.74 -14.16
CA ALA A 120 13.05 17.13 -13.28
C ALA A 120 11.95 16.38 -14.04
N SER A 121 11.54 16.84 -15.22
CA SER A 121 10.57 16.12 -16.07
C SER A 121 11.14 14.81 -16.62
N VAL A 122 12.34 14.86 -17.20
CA VAL A 122 13.05 13.66 -17.68
C VAL A 122 13.33 12.70 -16.52
N PHE A 123 13.73 13.23 -15.36
CA PHE A 123 13.95 12.43 -14.17
C PHE A 123 12.65 11.77 -13.69
N LYS A 124 11.51 12.50 -13.65
CA LYS A 124 10.20 11.91 -13.29
C LYS A 124 9.85 10.70 -14.16
N ASP A 125 10.13 10.75 -15.46
CA ASP A 125 9.85 9.60 -16.33
C ASP A 125 10.78 8.40 -16.07
N LYS A 126 12.05 8.66 -15.76
CA LYS A 126 12.99 7.60 -15.33
C LYS A 126 12.60 6.99 -13.99
N VAL A 127 12.22 7.82 -13.03
CA VAL A 127 11.73 7.39 -11.70
C VAL A 127 10.55 6.43 -11.85
N LYS A 128 9.61 6.70 -12.77
CA LYS A 128 8.49 5.79 -13.07
C LYS A 128 8.99 4.40 -13.47
N SER A 129 10.02 4.32 -14.31
CA SER A 129 10.61 3.04 -14.73
C SER A 129 11.32 2.33 -13.58
N ILE A 130 12.21 3.05 -12.88
CA ILE A 130 13.02 2.52 -11.77
C ILE A 130 12.13 1.93 -10.67
N VAL A 131 11.10 2.67 -10.23
CA VAL A 131 10.21 2.20 -9.15
C VAL A 131 9.36 1.01 -9.60
N ARG A 132 8.89 1.00 -10.85
CA ARG A 132 8.09 -0.13 -11.37
C ARG A 132 8.92 -1.40 -11.47
N GLU A 133 10.15 -1.28 -11.97
CA GLU A 133 11.09 -2.39 -12.06
C GLU A 133 11.42 -2.91 -10.65
N TYR A 134 11.69 -2.01 -9.71
CA TYR A 134 11.90 -2.37 -8.31
C TYR A 134 10.74 -3.16 -7.70
N PHE A 135 9.49 -2.76 -7.94
CA PHE A 135 8.35 -3.53 -7.43
C PHE A 135 8.20 -4.93 -8.06
N LEU A 136 8.79 -5.15 -9.23
CA LEU A 136 8.83 -6.48 -9.87
C LEU A 136 10.01 -7.31 -9.37
N SER A 137 11.20 -6.72 -9.28
CA SER A 137 12.45 -7.42 -8.98
C SER A 137 12.75 -7.53 -7.49
N GLY A 138 12.39 -6.51 -6.71
CA GLY A 138 12.81 -6.33 -5.32
C GLY A 138 14.27 -5.94 -5.15
N ASP A 139 14.98 -5.61 -6.24
CA ASP A 139 16.41 -5.29 -6.21
C ASP A 139 16.64 -3.83 -5.79
N ALA A 140 16.93 -3.62 -4.50
CA ALA A 140 17.22 -2.30 -3.97
C ALA A 140 18.60 -1.76 -4.41
N LEU A 141 19.57 -2.65 -4.68
CA LEU A 141 20.92 -2.24 -5.08
C LEU A 141 20.92 -1.66 -6.49
N GLU A 142 20.14 -2.24 -7.40
CA GLU A 142 19.96 -1.71 -8.74
C GLU A 142 19.32 -0.31 -8.70
N VAL A 143 18.36 -0.09 -7.81
CA VAL A 143 17.76 1.25 -7.63
C VAL A 143 18.79 2.26 -7.14
N VAL A 144 19.61 1.90 -6.15
CA VAL A 144 20.70 2.77 -5.65
C VAL A 144 21.64 3.14 -6.81
N HIS A 145 22.10 2.16 -7.57
CA HIS A 145 23.01 2.37 -8.70
C HIS A 145 22.40 3.25 -9.80
N CYS A 146 21.13 2.99 -10.17
CA CYS A 146 20.37 3.81 -11.10
C CYS A 146 20.28 5.27 -10.62
N LEU A 147 19.97 5.47 -9.33
CA LEU A 147 19.81 6.80 -8.77
C LEU A 147 21.13 7.56 -8.65
N GLU A 148 22.24 6.89 -8.30
CA GLU A 148 23.57 7.50 -8.29
C GLU A 148 23.97 7.99 -9.69
N THR A 149 23.66 7.21 -10.72
CA THR A 149 23.92 7.56 -12.12
C THR A 149 23.08 8.75 -12.58
N GLU A 150 21.81 8.82 -12.16
CA GLU A 150 20.83 9.79 -12.66
C GLU A 150 20.77 11.11 -11.86
N LEU A 151 21.01 11.07 -10.54
CA LEU A 151 20.84 12.24 -9.68
C LEU A 151 22.04 13.20 -9.71
N GLY A 152 23.21 12.73 -10.14
CA GLY A 152 24.48 13.39 -9.82
C GLY A 152 24.66 13.57 -8.30
N ALA A 153 25.79 14.12 -7.86
CA ALA A 153 26.16 14.04 -6.45
C ALA A 153 25.21 14.71 -5.41
N CYS A 154 24.26 15.61 -5.77
CA CYS A 154 23.63 16.47 -4.75
C CYS A 154 22.24 17.10 -5.03
N SER A 155 21.37 16.59 -5.91
CA SER A 155 20.04 17.23 -6.07
C SER A 155 19.02 16.80 -5.00
N SER A 156 18.95 17.57 -3.91
CA SER A 156 17.94 17.45 -2.85
C SER A 156 16.50 17.42 -3.39
N GLN A 157 16.22 18.22 -4.43
CA GLN A 157 14.90 18.27 -5.05
C GLN A 157 14.53 16.96 -5.76
N LEU A 158 15.47 16.37 -6.51
CA LEU A 158 15.21 15.14 -7.24
C LEU A 158 15.06 13.93 -6.31
N ARG A 159 15.85 13.87 -5.22
CA ARG A 159 15.66 12.86 -4.17
C ARG A 159 14.27 12.94 -3.53
N ALA A 160 13.82 14.15 -3.21
CA ALA A 160 12.47 14.36 -2.68
C ALA A 160 11.38 13.94 -3.67
N ILE A 161 11.58 14.23 -4.97
CA ILE A 161 10.66 13.79 -6.04
C ILE A 161 10.62 12.26 -6.14
N PHE A 162 11.77 11.58 -6.07
CA PHE A 162 11.84 10.12 -6.08
C PHE A 162 11.03 9.52 -4.93
N VAL A 163 11.28 9.97 -3.70
CA VAL A 163 10.59 9.45 -2.49
C VAL A 163 9.08 9.73 -2.56
N LYS A 164 8.69 10.94 -2.98
CA LYS A 164 7.27 11.26 -3.21
C LYS A 164 6.65 10.28 -4.21
N TYR A 165 7.27 10.07 -5.35
CA TYR A 165 6.74 9.18 -6.38
C TYR A 165 6.66 7.72 -5.90
N LEU A 166 7.72 7.23 -5.24
CA LEU A 166 7.77 5.89 -4.66
C LEU A 166 6.57 5.63 -3.72
N ILE A 167 6.34 6.54 -2.77
CA ILE A 167 5.27 6.41 -1.79
C ILE A 167 3.90 6.58 -2.46
N THR A 168 3.72 7.58 -3.33
CA THR A 168 2.47 7.77 -4.07
C THR A 168 2.10 6.51 -4.86
N LEU A 169 3.04 5.95 -5.63
CA LEU A 169 2.77 4.74 -6.40
C LEU A 169 2.49 3.53 -5.49
N ALA A 170 3.16 3.40 -4.35
CA ALA A 170 2.93 2.32 -3.40
C ALA A 170 1.53 2.37 -2.75
N MET A 171 1.03 3.58 -2.46
CA MET A 171 -0.31 3.76 -1.86
C MET A 171 -1.44 3.26 -2.79
N ASP A 172 -1.23 3.31 -4.11
CA ASP A 172 -2.17 2.79 -5.11
C ASP A 172 -2.05 1.27 -5.34
N ARG A 173 -1.24 0.57 -4.55
CA ARG A 173 -0.90 -0.85 -4.71
C ARG A 173 -1.21 -1.66 -3.45
N LYS A 174 -0.79 -2.93 -3.42
CA LYS A 174 -1.05 -3.84 -2.31
C LYS A 174 -0.04 -3.60 -1.20
N LYS A 175 -0.27 -4.25 -0.05
CA LYS A 175 0.62 -4.10 1.11
C LYS A 175 2.07 -4.53 0.82
N ARG A 176 2.29 -5.45 -0.13
CA ARG A 176 3.63 -5.85 -0.58
C ARG A 176 4.43 -4.65 -1.09
N GLU A 177 3.89 -3.89 -2.04
CA GLU A 177 4.59 -2.73 -2.59
C GLU A 177 4.78 -1.62 -1.55
N LYS A 178 3.86 -1.51 -0.58
CA LYS A 178 3.99 -0.58 0.55
C LYS A 178 5.16 -0.96 1.47
N GLU A 179 5.34 -2.25 1.76
CA GLU A 179 6.49 -2.74 2.51
C GLU A 179 7.79 -2.53 1.72
N MET A 180 7.80 -2.90 0.43
CA MET A 180 8.95 -2.70 -0.45
C MET A 180 9.37 -1.23 -0.50
N ALA A 181 8.43 -0.30 -0.59
CA ALA A 181 8.73 1.13 -0.55
C ALA A 181 9.39 1.58 0.76
N CYS A 182 8.98 1.02 1.91
CA CYS A 182 9.62 1.32 3.20
C CYS A 182 11.04 0.75 3.24
N VAL A 183 11.23 -0.51 2.84
CA VAL A 183 12.53 -1.18 2.79
C VAL A 183 13.50 -0.42 1.88
N LEU A 184 13.06 -0.05 0.68
CA LEU A 184 13.87 0.72 -0.25
C LEU A 184 14.25 2.09 0.34
N LEU A 185 13.29 2.82 0.91
CA LEU A 185 13.56 4.13 1.50
C LEU A 185 14.68 4.07 2.56
N SER A 186 14.68 3.03 3.38
CA SER A 186 15.71 2.79 4.41
C SER A 186 17.07 2.41 3.82
N SER A 187 17.09 1.78 2.64
CA SER A 187 18.33 1.40 1.93
C SER A 187 19.00 2.53 1.14
N LEU A 188 18.28 3.61 0.84
CA LEU A 188 18.78 4.68 -0.04
C LEU A 188 19.76 5.66 0.63
N ASP A 189 19.88 5.62 1.96
CA ASP A 189 20.72 6.54 2.77
C ASP A 189 20.52 8.02 2.40
N PHE A 190 19.28 8.41 2.08
CA PHE A 190 18.98 9.79 1.75
C PHE A 190 19.04 10.70 2.98
N PRO A 191 19.57 11.93 2.87
CA PRO A 191 19.55 12.87 3.97
C PRO A 191 18.12 13.09 4.49
N ALA A 192 17.94 13.06 5.82
CA ALA A 192 16.63 13.24 6.45
C ALA A 192 15.88 14.50 5.98
N LYS A 193 16.62 15.59 5.65
CA LYS A 193 16.04 16.82 5.07
C LYS A 193 15.35 16.60 3.72
N ASP A 194 15.88 15.70 2.89
CA ASP A 194 15.37 15.39 1.54
C ASP A 194 14.12 14.50 1.67
N VAL A 195 14.16 13.53 2.59
CA VAL A 195 13.00 12.68 2.92
C VAL A 195 11.87 13.50 3.57
N ARG A 196 12.20 14.39 4.51
CA ARG A 196 11.24 15.31 5.14
C ARG A 196 10.57 16.21 4.09
N LYS A 197 11.35 16.71 3.13
CA LYS A 197 10.81 17.48 2.00
C LYS A 197 9.85 16.65 1.15
N ALA A 198 10.15 15.38 0.90
CA ALA A 198 9.24 14.48 0.20
C ALA A 198 7.91 14.28 0.95
N PHE A 199 7.97 14.04 2.27
CA PHE A 199 6.78 13.92 3.11
C PHE A 199 5.97 15.22 3.17
N SER A 200 6.62 16.38 3.25
CA SER A 200 5.97 17.70 3.11
C SER A 200 5.19 17.78 1.79
N MET A 201 5.83 17.44 0.67
CA MET A 201 5.17 17.43 -0.65
C MET A 201 4.02 16.40 -0.77
N LEU A 202 4.05 15.30 -0.01
CA LEU A 202 2.97 14.30 0.05
C LEU A 202 1.79 14.82 0.87
N ILE A 203 2.07 15.44 2.03
CA ILE A 203 1.09 16.04 2.95
C ILE A 203 0.36 17.22 2.28
N GLU A 204 1.09 18.08 1.56
CA GLU A 204 0.51 19.19 0.80
C GLU A 204 -0.50 18.70 -0.26
N SER A 205 -0.21 17.59 -0.93
CA SER A 205 -1.11 16.98 -1.93
C SER A 205 -2.13 16.00 -1.36
N ALA A 206 -2.17 15.79 -0.03
CA ALA A 206 -3.00 14.75 0.57
C ALA A 206 -4.51 14.98 0.37
N ASP A 207 -4.98 16.24 0.36
CA ASP A 207 -6.38 16.56 0.05
C ASP A 207 -6.75 16.08 -1.36
N ASP A 208 -5.88 16.31 -2.35
CA ASP A 208 -6.12 15.91 -3.74
C ASP A 208 -6.05 14.38 -3.88
N THR A 209 -5.05 13.73 -3.26
CA THR A 209 -4.93 12.27 -3.28
C THR A 209 -6.12 11.57 -2.59
N ALA A 210 -6.70 12.18 -1.55
CA ALA A 210 -7.87 11.64 -0.86
C ALA A 210 -9.12 11.58 -1.75
N LEU A 211 -9.17 12.36 -2.85
CA LEU A 211 -10.26 12.30 -3.82
C LEU A 211 -10.28 10.97 -4.57
N ASP A 212 -9.10 10.43 -4.87
CA ASP A 212 -8.93 9.19 -5.64
C ASP A 212 -8.75 7.96 -4.73
N ASN A 213 -8.14 8.15 -3.55
CA ASN A 213 -7.87 7.09 -2.58
C ASN A 213 -8.38 7.46 -1.17
N PRO A 214 -9.53 6.94 -0.73
CA PRO A 214 -10.11 7.30 0.56
C PRO A 214 -9.30 6.81 1.78
N VAL A 215 -8.33 5.90 1.59
CA VAL A 215 -7.49 5.32 2.66
C VAL A 215 -6.13 6.03 2.77
N VAL A 216 -5.92 7.13 2.02
CA VAL A 216 -4.64 7.85 1.98
C VAL A 216 -4.20 8.34 3.36
N VAL A 217 -5.14 8.67 4.26
CA VAL A 217 -4.80 9.19 5.59
C VAL A 217 -4.10 8.11 6.40
N GLU A 218 -4.69 6.92 6.47
CA GLU A 218 -4.15 5.77 7.18
C GLU A 218 -2.83 5.32 6.55
N ASP A 219 -2.77 5.26 5.22
CA ASP A 219 -1.59 4.77 4.53
C ASP A 219 -0.39 5.72 4.67
N LEU A 220 -0.60 7.01 4.40
CA LEU A 220 0.46 8.01 4.49
C LEU A 220 0.92 8.21 5.94
N ALA A 221 0.00 8.13 6.90
CA ALA A 221 0.36 8.18 8.32
C ALA A 221 1.22 6.98 8.73
N MET A 222 0.93 5.79 8.19
CA MET A 222 1.72 4.59 8.45
C MET A 222 3.11 4.68 7.80
N PHE A 223 3.22 5.18 6.56
CA PHE A 223 4.52 5.46 5.93
C PHE A 223 5.36 6.44 6.75
N LEU A 224 4.75 7.54 7.22
CA LEU A 224 5.44 8.54 8.04
C LEU A 224 5.90 7.94 9.38
N ALA A 225 5.06 7.13 10.04
CA ALA A 225 5.43 6.44 11.27
C ALA A 225 6.53 5.39 11.03
N ARG A 226 6.48 4.65 9.92
CA ARG A 226 7.50 3.67 9.53
C ARG A 226 8.83 4.32 9.24
N ALA A 227 8.86 5.46 8.55
CA ALA A 227 10.08 6.23 8.32
C ALA A 227 10.76 6.68 9.63
N VAL A 228 9.98 6.95 10.69
CA VAL A 228 10.54 7.23 12.02
C VAL A 228 11.10 5.97 12.69
N VAL A 229 10.40 4.85 12.59
CA VAL A 229 10.82 3.58 13.18
C VAL A 229 12.05 2.99 12.49
N ASP A 230 12.16 3.18 11.18
CA ASP A 230 13.33 2.79 10.37
C ASP A 230 14.47 3.81 10.46
N GLU A 231 14.36 4.81 11.35
CA GLU A 231 15.37 5.86 11.61
C GLU A 231 15.73 6.74 10.40
N VAL A 232 14.92 6.70 9.33
CA VAL A 232 15.04 7.61 8.17
C VAL A 232 14.66 9.05 8.56
N LEU A 233 13.70 9.20 9.47
CA LEU A 233 13.28 10.47 10.06
C LEU A 233 13.37 10.42 11.60
N ALA A 234 13.67 11.56 12.21
CA ALA A 234 13.57 11.72 13.65
C ALA A 234 12.14 12.09 14.07
N PRO A 235 11.69 11.73 15.29
CA PRO A 235 10.36 12.12 15.78
C PRO A 235 10.07 13.62 15.72
N ARG A 236 11.10 14.47 15.89
CA ARG A 236 11.01 15.94 15.79
C ARG A 236 10.63 16.44 14.39
N ASP A 237 10.93 15.65 13.35
CA ASP A 237 10.63 16.04 11.97
C ASP A 237 9.11 16.11 11.74
N LEU A 238 8.30 15.37 12.52
CA LEU A 238 6.84 15.44 12.49
C LEU A 238 6.30 16.75 13.07
N ASP A 239 7.01 17.37 14.01
CA ASP A 239 6.63 18.69 14.55
C ASP A 239 6.91 19.78 13.52
N GLU A 240 8.03 19.70 12.80
CA GLU A 240 8.33 20.61 11.71
C GLU A 240 7.32 20.50 10.56
N LEU A 241 6.91 19.28 10.19
CA LEU A 241 5.87 19.05 9.19
C LEU A 241 4.51 19.65 9.61
N LEU A 242 4.18 19.60 10.91
CA LEU A 242 2.92 20.16 11.42
C LEU A 242 2.92 21.69 11.45
N SER A 243 4.09 22.31 11.56
CA SER A 243 4.23 23.77 11.62
C SER A 243 4.03 24.47 10.26
N GLN A 244 3.98 23.71 9.17
CA GLN A 244 3.75 24.23 7.82
C GLN A 244 2.25 24.47 7.58
N PRO A 245 1.87 25.53 6.84
CA PRO A 245 0.47 25.78 6.50
C PRO A 245 -0.07 24.64 5.62
N GLY A 246 -0.84 23.74 6.24
CA GLY A 246 -1.22 22.46 5.65
C GLY A 246 -2.67 22.35 5.19
N SER A 247 -2.95 21.22 4.54
CA SER A 247 -4.28 20.71 4.25
C SER A 247 -4.95 20.14 5.50
N SER A 248 -6.29 20.14 5.56
CA SER A 248 -7.03 19.54 6.67
C SER A 248 -6.82 18.01 6.76
N VAL A 249 -6.58 17.36 5.61
CA VAL A 249 -6.22 15.94 5.52
C VAL A 249 -4.76 15.73 5.94
N GLY A 250 -3.86 16.62 5.53
CA GLY A 250 -2.44 16.56 5.90
C GLY A 250 -2.19 16.67 7.41
N GLU A 251 -2.90 17.56 8.10
CA GLU A 251 -2.84 17.64 9.57
C GLU A 251 -3.28 16.32 10.24
N LYS A 252 -4.35 15.69 9.72
CA LYS A 252 -4.82 14.39 10.21
C LYS A 252 -3.80 13.27 10.00
N VAL A 253 -3.11 13.25 8.87
CA VAL A 253 -2.02 12.30 8.58
C VAL A 253 -0.95 12.39 9.66
N ILE A 254 -0.44 13.60 9.94
CA ILE A 254 0.63 13.82 10.92
C ILE A 254 0.15 13.42 12.32
N GLN A 255 -1.07 13.82 12.72
CA GLN A 255 -1.61 13.50 14.03
C GLN A 255 -1.83 11.99 14.22
N THR A 256 -2.24 11.29 13.15
CA THR A 256 -2.40 9.84 13.14
C THR A 256 -1.04 9.15 13.30
N ALA A 257 -0.02 9.57 12.56
CA ALA A 257 1.34 9.06 12.68
C ALA A 257 1.90 9.23 14.11
N LYS A 258 1.71 10.42 14.71
CA LYS A 258 2.09 10.68 16.12
C LYS A 258 1.37 9.75 17.09
N THR A 259 0.11 9.45 16.84
CA THR A 259 -0.70 8.54 17.68
C THR A 259 -0.21 7.10 17.57
N LEU A 260 0.13 6.65 16.34
CA LEU A 260 0.71 5.32 16.09
C LEU A 260 2.04 5.14 16.85
N LEU A 261 2.92 6.14 16.78
CA LEU A 261 4.23 6.10 17.43
C LEU A 261 4.15 6.07 18.96
N LYS A 262 3.13 6.71 19.56
CA LYS A 262 2.91 6.73 21.02
C LYS A 262 2.31 5.44 21.57
N ALA A 263 1.78 4.55 20.73
CA ALA A 263 1.15 3.32 21.18
C ALA A 263 2.17 2.36 21.84
N ARG A 264 1.70 1.52 22.77
CA ARG A 264 2.54 0.48 23.39
C ARG A 264 3.08 -0.48 22.31
N LEU A 265 4.37 -0.81 22.38
CA LEU A 265 5.08 -1.64 21.39
C LEU A 265 4.92 -1.12 19.94
N SER A 266 4.84 0.19 19.77
CA SER A 266 4.65 0.83 18.44
C SER A 266 5.72 0.42 17.45
N GLY A 267 7.00 0.42 17.83
CA GLY A 267 8.12 0.03 16.96
C GLY A 267 7.92 -1.34 16.28
N GLU A 268 7.77 -2.42 17.07
CA GLU A 268 7.57 -3.78 16.51
C GLU A 268 6.29 -3.89 15.66
N ARG A 269 5.22 -3.22 16.07
CA ARG A 269 3.95 -3.24 15.32
C ARG A 269 4.06 -2.51 13.99
N ILE A 270 4.73 -1.36 13.98
CA ILE A 270 4.92 -0.54 12.78
C ILE A 270 5.90 -1.24 11.82
N LEU A 271 6.94 -1.90 12.31
CA LEU A 271 7.83 -2.72 11.48
C LEU A 271 7.11 -3.85 10.71
N ARG A 272 5.93 -4.28 11.19
CA ARG A 272 5.12 -5.34 10.56
C ARG A 272 3.82 -4.82 9.94
N CYS A 273 3.63 -3.50 9.84
CA CYS A 273 2.34 -2.89 9.51
C CYS A 273 1.76 -3.29 8.14
N TRP A 274 2.63 -3.55 7.17
CA TRP A 274 2.25 -3.97 5.83
C TRP A 274 2.23 -5.50 5.64
N GLY A 275 2.46 -6.26 6.72
CA GLY A 275 2.61 -7.70 6.65
C GLY A 275 4.07 -8.07 6.37
N GLY A 276 4.88 -8.07 7.42
CA GLY A 276 6.25 -8.58 7.39
C GLY A 276 6.29 -10.05 7.81
N GLY A 277 6.81 -10.89 6.93
CA GLY A 277 7.73 -11.96 7.33
C GLY A 277 9.15 -11.45 7.07
N GLY A 278 9.91 -11.26 8.14
CA GLY A 278 11.38 -11.23 8.20
C GLY A 278 12.16 -10.24 7.33
N VAL A 279 12.80 -9.26 7.98
CA VAL A 279 13.99 -8.55 7.50
C VAL A 279 15.20 -9.50 7.30
N GLU A 280 15.09 -10.77 7.71
CA GLU A 280 16.18 -11.75 7.66
C GLU A 280 16.16 -12.68 6.43
N THR A 281 15.16 -12.58 5.56
CA THR A 281 15.12 -13.39 4.33
C THR A 281 15.02 -12.45 3.13
N ASN A 282 15.80 -12.72 2.08
CA ASN A 282 15.88 -11.94 0.85
C ASN A 282 14.57 -11.98 0.02
N SER A 283 13.41 -11.86 0.65
CA SER A 283 12.09 -11.97 0.05
C SER A 283 11.11 -11.01 0.73
N PRO A 284 11.14 -9.71 0.40
CA PRO A 284 10.18 -8.76 0.94
C PRO A 284 8.74 -9.12 0.52
N GLY A 285 7.86 -9.26 1.52
CA GLY A 285 6.41 -9.13 1.35
C GLY A 285 5.65 -10.31 0.74
N CYS A 286 5.93 -11.56 1.15
CA CYS A 286 5.07 -12.68 0.78
C CYS A 286 3.68 -12.57 1.45
N THR A 287 2.64 -12.45 0.63
CA THR A 287 1.24 -12.61 1.03
C THR A 287 0.99 -13.99 1.63
N ALA A 288 -0.02 -14.15 2.47
CA ALA A 288 -0.39 -15.45 3.02
C ALA A 288 -0.66 -16.52 1.94
N SER A 289 -1.04 -16.11 0.72
CA SER A 289 -1.19 -17.02 -0.42
C SER A 289 0.16 -17.49 -0.97
N GLU A 290 1.09 -16.58 -1.20
CA GLU A 290 2.45 -16.92 -1.67
C GLU A 290 3.19 -17.79 -0.64
N VAL A 291 2.99 -17.56 0.65
CA VAL A 291 3.57 -18.40 1.71
C VAL A 291 2.97 -19.81 1.67
N LYS A 292 1.65 -19.93 1.48
CA LYS A 292 1.00 -21.24 1.34
C LYS A 292 1.50 -22.01 0.12
N GLU A 293 1.78 -21.31 -0.97
CA GLU A 293 2.36 -21.88 -2.19
C GLU A 293 3.81 -22.32 -1.96
N LYS A 294 4.64 -21.48 -1.33
CA LYS A 294 6.01 -21.85 -0.93
C LYS A 294 6.04 -23.09 -0.02
N ILE A 295 5.13 -23.17 0.96
CA ILE A 295 4.99 -24.34 1.82
C ILE A 295 4.59 -25.58 0.99
N GLN A 296 3.71 -25.40 0.01
CA GLN A 296 3.31 -26.50 -0.86
C GLN A 296 4.47 -27.02 -1.71
N VAL A 297 5.20 -26.13 -2.39
CA VAL A 297 6.39 -26.49 -3.19
C VAL A 297 7.44 -27.19 -2.32
N LEU A 298 7.71 -26.66 -1.12
CA LEU A 298 8.62 -27.26 -0.14
C LEU A 298 8.24 -28.71 0.18
N LEU A 299 6.96 -28.95 0.48
CA LEU A 299 6.47 -30.29 0.83
C LEU A 299 6.53 -31.23 -0.40
N GLU A 300 6.17 -30.74 -1.58
CA GLU A 300 6.23 -31.51 -2.83
C GLU A 300 7.67 -31.93 -3.17
N GLU A 301 8.64 -31.01 -3.06
CA GLU A 301 10.05 -31.28 -3.26
C GLU A 301 10.58 -32.31 -2.26
N TYR A 302 10.29 -32.10 -0.97
CA TYR A 302 10.73 -33.01 0.08
C TYR A 302 10.19 -34.43 -0.11
N VAL A 303 8.92 -34.54 -0.50
CA VAL A 303 8.25 -35.80 -0.77
C VAL A 303 8.75 -36.47 -2.06
N SER A 304 9.23 -35.69 -3.03
CA SER A 304 9.78 -36.18 -4.30
C SER A 304 11.23 -36.64 -4.23
N GLY A 305 11.84 -36.59 -3.03
CA GLY A 305 13.19 -37.08 -2.79
C GLY A 305 14.10 -36.08 -2.08
N GLY A 306 13.66 -34.83 -1.88
CA GLY A 306 14.44 -33.77 -1.25
C GLY A 306 14.93 -34.09 0.16
N GLU A 307 16.03 -33.46 0.57
CA GLU A 307 16.68 -33.72 1.85
C GLU A 307 15.92 -33.11 3.04
N LEU A 308 15.95 -33.80 4.19
CA LEU A 308 15.28 -33.33 5.40
C LEU A 308 15.89 -32.02 5.94
N GLY A 309 17.22 -31.88 5.88
CA GLY A 309 17.91 -30.67 6.29
C GLY A 309 17.49 -29.46 5.44
N GLU A 310 17.33 -29.67 4.13
CA GLU A 310 16.85 -28.64 3.21
C GLU A 310 15.42 -28.24 3.51
N ALA A 311 14.52 -29.21 3.70
CA ALA A 311 13.13 -28.90 4.05
C ALA A 311 13.04 -28.10 5.37
N CYS A 312 13.80 -28.46 6.39
CA CYS A 312 13.87 -27.69 7.64
C CYS A 312 14.45 -26.27 7.42
N ARG A 313 15.47 -26.14 6.56
CA ARG A 313 16.02 -24.84 6.18
C ARG A 313 14.99 -23.97 5.47
N CYS A 314 14.28 -24.52 4.49
CA CYS A 314 13.21 -23.82 3.78
C CYS A 314 12.09 -23.38 4.73
N VAL A 315 11.68 -24.20 5.72
CA VAL A 315 10.70 -23.81 6.75
C VAL A 315 11.22 -22.64 7.57
N LYS A 316 12.50 -22.65 7.97
CA LYS A 316 13.13 -21.55 8.71
C LYS A 316 13.20 -20.26 7.87
N GLU A 317 13.56 -20.39 6.60
CA GLU A 317 13.66 -19.29 5.63
C GLU A 317 12.29 -18.71 5.22
N LEU A 318 11.17 -19.31 5.66
CA LEU A 318 9.87 -18.64 5.57
C LEU A 318 9.84 -17.37 6.44
N GLY A 319 10.61 -17.30 7.53
CA GLY A 319 10.69 -16.12 8.39
C GLY A 319 9.37 -15.76 9.08
N MET A 320 8.43 -16.71 9.20
CA MET A 320 7.06 -16.50 9.68
C MET A 320 6.67 -17.48 10.81
N PRO A 321 7.30 -17.37 12.00
CA PRO A 321 7.08 -18.32 13.09
C PRO A 321 5.61 -18.41 13.55
N PHE A 322 4.84 -17.33 13.44
CA PHE A 322 3.42 -17.31 13.79
C PHE A 322 2.50 -17.99 12.77
N PHE A 323 3.04 -18.32 11.58
CA PHE A 323 2.34 -18.97 10.48
C PHE A 323 2.81 -20.42 10.25
N HIS A 324 3.72 -20.94 11.08
CA HIS A 324 4.19 -22.33 10.99
C HIS A 324 3.07 -23.37 11.17
N HIS A 325 1.94 -23.00 11.78
CA HIS A 325 0.74 -23.83 11.81
C HIS A 325 0.24 -24.22 10.41
N GLU A 326 0.55 -23.44 9.37
CA GLU A 326 0.19 -23.76 7.99
C GLU A 326 1.09 -24.87 7.41
N VAL A 327 2.37 -24.92 7.81
CA VAL A 327 3.27 -26.06 7.51
C VAL A 327 2.67 -27.32 8.12
N VAL A 328 2.32 -27.28 9.40
CA VAL A 328 1.68 -28.40 10.11
C VAL A 328 0.39 -28.83 9.45
N LYS A 329 -0.52 -27.87 9.14
CA LYS A 329 -1.79 -28.17 8.47
C LYS A 329 -1.55 -28.91 7.15
N LYS A 330 -0.75 -28.34 6.24
CA LYS A 330 -0.49 -28.92 4.92
C LYS A 330 0.21 -30.28 5.01
N SER A 331 1.14 -30.45 5.95
CA SER A 331 1.80 -31.73 6.20
C SER A 331 0.83 -32.83 6.65
N VAL A 332 -0.06 -32.52 7.61
CA VAL A 332 -1.04 -33.50 8.11
C VAL A 332 -2.09 -33.82 7.03
N VAL A 333 -2.57 -32.82 6.29
CA VAL A 333 -3.43 -33.06 5.11
C VAL A 333 -2.74 -33.99 4.12
N ARG A 334 -1.46 -33.74 3.80
CA ARG A 334 -0.69 -34.60 2.89
C ARG A 334 -0.55 -36.04 3.39
N ILE A 335 -0.39 -36.22 4.71
CA ILE A 335 -0.34 -37.55 5.36
C ILE A 335 -1.67 -38.30 5.23
N ILE A 336 -2.80 -37.58 5.29
CA ILE A 336 -4.13 -38.15 5.11
C ILE A 336 -4.36 -38.57 3.64
N GLU A 337 -3.96 -37.72 2.70
CA GLU A 337 -4.11 -37.92 1.24
C GLU A 337 -3.20 -39.02 0.68
N GLU A 338 -1.92 -39.10 1.09
CA GLU A 338 -0.90 -39.94 0.45
C GLU A 338 -0.26 -40.95 1.42
N GLN A 339 -0.63 -42.23 1.26
CA GLN A 339 -0.17 -43.29 2.19
C GLN A 339 1.30 -43.67 2.06
N GLU A 340 1.87 -43.64 0.85
CA GLU A 340 3.24 -44.15 0.62
C GLU A 340 4.32 -43.26 1.24
N LYS A 341 4.05 -41.96 1.38
CA LYS A 341 5.03 -40.95 1.80
C LYS A 341 4.76 -40.35 3.17
N LYS A 342 3.72 -40.83 3.88
CA LYS A 342 3.30 -40.31 5.18
C LYS A 342 4.41 -40.29 6.23
N GLU A 343 5.22 -41.34 6.33
CA GLU A 343 6.30 -41.42 7.33
C GLU A 343 7.41 -40.40 7.08
N ARG A 344 7.65 -40.06 5.80
CA ARG A 344 8.63 -39.04 5.44
C ARG A 344 8.15 -37.66 5.90
N VAL A 345 6.91 -37.31 5.58
CA VAL A 345 6.30 -36.03 6.01
C VAL A 345 6.19 -35.96 7.54
N TRP A 346 5.85 -37.07 8.21
CA TRP A 346 5.84 -37.15 9.66
C TRP A 346 7.22 -36.89 10.27
N LYS A 347 8.28 -37.47 9.69
CA LYS A 347 9.67 -37.23 10.12
C LYS A 347 10.05 -35.75 10.01
N LEU A 348 9.59 -35.04 8.98
CA LEU A 348 9.77 -33.59 8.88
C LEU A 348 9.12 -32.84 10.04
N LEU A 349 7.85 -33.13 10.35
CA LEU A 349 7.15 -32.52 11.49
C LEU A 349 7.88 -32.78 12.80
N LYS A 350 8.35 -34.01 13.01
CA LYS A 350 9.11 -34.40 14.19
C LYS A 350 10.38 -33.59 14.36
N VAL A 351 11.21 -33.52 13.33
CA VAL A 351 12.47 -32.75 13.42
C VAL A 351 12.19 -31.25 13.58
N CYS A 352 11.19 -30.71 12.89
CA CYS A 352 10.78 -29.32 13.07
C CYS A 352 10.31 -29.03 14.51
N PHE A 353 9.65 -29.96 15.18
CA PHE A 353 9.24 -29.81 16.57
C PHE A 353 10.40 -29.96 17.55
N GLU A 354 11.18 -31.04 17.45
CA GLU A 354 12.30 -31.35 18.34
C GLU A 354 13.42 -30.29 18.27
N SER A 355 13.62 -29.67 17.11
CA SER A 355 14.55 -28.55 16.92
C SER A 355 14.02 -27.20 17.43
N GLY A 356 12.75 -27.13 17.87
CA GLY A 356 12.09 -25.89 18.28
C GLY A 356 11.71 -24.97 17.12
N LEU A 357 11.92 -25.38 15.87
CA LEU A 357 11.55 -24.62 14.68
C LEU A 357 10.03 -24.40 14.58
N VAL A 358 9.24 -25.40 15.01
CA VAL A 358 7.79 -25.31 15.16
C VAL A 358 7.45 -25.50 16.63
N THR A 359 6.86 -24.47 17.24
CA THR A 359 6.48 -24.51 18.66
C THR A 359 5.26 -25.38 18.89
N ILE A 360 5.08 -25.86 20.13
CA ILE A 360 3.88 -26.62 20.53
C ILE A 360 2.59 -25.87 20.20
N TYR A 361 2.55 -24.55 20.39
CA TYR A 361 1.39 -23.73 20.03
C TYR A 361 1.07 -23.78 18.52
N GLN A 362 2.10 -23.67 17.67
CA GLN A 362 1.92 -23.76 16.22
C GLN A 362 1.51 -25.18 15.79
N MET A 363 2.03 -26.20 16.47
CA MET A 363 1.64 -27.59 16.27
C MET A 363 0.16 -27.80 16.60
N THR A 364 -0.28 -27.44 17.81
CA THR A 364 -1.68 -27.52 18.25
C THR A 364 -2.61 -26.76 17.32
N LYS A 365 -2.25 -25.53 16.93
CA LYS A 365 -3.04 -24.72 16.00
C LYS A 365 -3.13 -25.37 14.62
N GLY A 366 -2.06 -25.98 14.13
CA GLY A 366 -2.05 -26.70 12.85
C GLY A 366 -3.01 -27.87 12.85
N PHE A 367 -2.93 -28.76 13.85
CA PHE A 367 -3.85 -29.90 14.01
C PHE A 367 -5.30 -29.45 14.16
N LYS A 368 -5.57 -28.42 14.96
CA LYS A 368 -6.94 -27.87 15.11
C LYS A 368 -7.51 -27.44 13.75
N ARG A 369 -6.72 -26.76 12.92
CA ARG A 369 -7.16 -26.30 11.59
C ARG A 369 -7.30 -27.41 10.54
N VAL A 370 -6.71 -28.58 10.77
CA VAL A 370 -7.01 -29.78 9.99
C VAL A 370 -8.36 -30.32 10.41
N GLY A 371 -8.58 -30.46 11.73
CA GLY A 371 -9.86 -30.86 12.33
C GLY A 371 -11.05 -30.07 11.75
N GLU A 372 -10.93 -28.74 11.73
CA GLU A 372 -11.93 -27.81 11.17
C GLU A 372 -12.23 -28.02 9.67
N SER A 373 -11.39 -28.76 8.93
CA SER A 373 -11.57 -29.03 7.51
C SER A 373 -11.55 -30.52 7.16
N VAL A 374 -11.69 -31.44 8.14
CA VAL A 374 -11.68 -32.89 7.85
C VAL A 374 -12.89 -33.30 7.03
N GLU A 375 -14.05 -32.68 7.26
CA GLU A 375 -15.27 -32.95 6.49
C GLU A 375 -15.09 -32.67 5.00
N ASP A 376 -14.43 -31.56 4.66
CA ASP A 376 -14.07 -31.26 3.27
C ASP A 376 -13.10 -32.29 2.70
N LEU A 377 -12.13 -32.75 3.50
CA LEU A 377 -11.18 -33.80 3.09
C LEU A 377 -11.87 -35.15 2.86
N CYS A 378 -12.97 -35.45 3.56
CA CYS A 378 -13.76 -36.67 3.35
C CYS A 378 -14.38 -36.76 1.95
N LEU A 379 -14.53 -35.63 1.25
CA LEU A 379 -14.99 -35.61 -0.13
C LEU A 379 -13.99 -36.29 -1.08
N ASP A 380 -12.70 -36.14 -0.81
CA ASP A 380 -11.62 -36.71 -1.61
C ASP A 380 -11.07 -38.04 -1.02
N VAL A 381 -11.09 -38.17 0.31
CA VAL A 381 -10.51 -39.30 1.06
C VAL A 381 -11.57 -39.84 2.05
N PRO A 382 -12.32 -40.89 1.70
CA PRO A 382 -13.45 -41.37 2.50
C PRO A 382 -13.12 -41.72 3.96
N ASP A 383 -11.89 -42.16 4.23
CA ASP A 383 -11.38 -42.53 5.55
C ASP A 383 -10.55 -41.40 6.23
N ALA A 384 -10.72 -40.14 5.80
CA ALA A 384 -9.97 -39.00 6.32
C ALA A 384 -10.09 -38.81 7.84
N TRP A 385 -11.28 -39.03 8.41
CA TRP A 385 -11.51 -38.96 9.86
C TRP A 385 -10.69 -40.00 10.63
N GLU A 386 -10.68 -41.26 10.18
CA GLU A 386 -9.91 -42.33 10.82
C GLU A 386 -8.41 -42.04 10.76
N LYS A 387 -7.92 -41.58 9.60
CA LYS A 387 -6.53 -41.17 9.41
C LYS A 387 -6.15 -39.97 10.27
N PHE A 388 -7.02 -38.96 10.35
CA PHE A 388 -6.78 -37.78 11.19
C PHE A 388 -6.73 -38.16 12.67
N LYS A 389 -7.65 -39.02 13.14
CA LYS A 389 -7.66 -39.55 14.51
C LYS A 389 -6.37 -40.30 14.82
N SER A 390 -5.90 -41.15 13.90
CA SER A 390 -4.61 -41.84 14.03
C SER A 390 -3.44 -40.85 14.13
N CYS A 391 -3.46 -39.76 13.35
CA CYS A 391 -2.45 -38.70 13.44
C CYS A 391 -2.50 -38.00 14.80
N VAL A 392 -3.69 -37.68 15.33
CA VAL A 392 -3.84 -37.04 16.65
C VAL A 392 -3.28 -37.92 17.77
N GLU A 393 -3.61 -39.22 17.76
CA GLU A 393 -3.12 -40.14 18.78
C GLU A 393 -1.59 -40.31 18.72
N ARG A 394 -1.02 -40.43 17.51
CA ARG A 394 0.44 -40.43 17.34
C ARG A 394 1.07 -39.12 17.80
N ALA A 395 0.44 -37.98 17.51
CA ALA A 395 0.92 -36.67 17.91
C ALA A 395 0.93 -36.48 19.44
N LYS A 396 -0.04 -37.03 20.16
CA LYS A 396 -0.02 -37.07 21.64
C LYS A 396 1.15 -37.88 22.16
N VAL A 397 1.35 -39.10 21.62
CA VAL A 397 2.48 -39.97 22.02
C VAL A 397 3.84 -39.32 21.77
N GLU A 398 3.99 -38.59 20.66
CA GLU A 398 5.23 -37.89 20.32
C GLU A 398 5.36 -36.49 20.97
N GLY A 399 4.39 -36.08 21.80
CA GLY A 399 4.42 -34.81 22.53
C GLY A 399 4.13 -33.56 21.69
N PHE A 400 3.65 -33.72 20.45
CA PHE A 400 3.24 -32.62 19.58
C PHE A 400 1.96 -31.93 20.09
N LEU A 401 1.11 -32.70 20.78
CA LEU A 401 -0.16 -32.26 21.32
C LEU A 401 -0.27 -32.66 22.80
N ASP A 402 -0.97 -31.84 23.57
CA ASP A 402 -1.34 -32.17 24.95
C ASP A 402 -2.34 -33.34 24.97
N GLU A 403 -2.33 -34.14 26.03
CA GLU A 403 -3.29 -35.23 26.23
C GLU A 403 -4.75 -34.71 26.24
N SER A 404 -4.96 -33.48 26.69
CA SER A 404 -6.26 -32.80 26.70
C SER A 404 -6.73 -32.35 25.31
N PHE A 405 -5.92 -32.54 24.26
CA PHE A 405 -6.33 -32.19 22.90
C PHE A 405 -7.47 -33.10 22.44
N ALA A 406 -8.63 -32.50 22.28
CA ALA A 406 -9.84 -33.12 21.75
C ALA A 406 -10.39 -32.28 20.60
N PHE A 407 -11.03 -32.95 19.64
CA PHE A 407 -11.81 -32.32 18.60
C PHE A 407 -13.22 -32.90 18.68
N GLU A 408 -14.24 -32.04 18.69
CA GLU A 408 -15.64 -32.47 18.77
C GLU A 408 -16.03 -33.07 17.41
N GLU A 409 -16.35 -34.36 17.37
CA GLU A 409 -17.14 -34.93 16.28
C GLU A 409 -18.51 -34.26 16.34
N GLU A 410 -18.76 -33.22 15.54
CA GLU A 410 -20.12 -32.75 15.35
C GLU A 410 -20.91 -33.90 14.72
N ALA A 411 -21.84 -34.43 15.51
CA ALA A 411 -22.64 -35.59 15.21
C ALA A 411 -23.52 -35.36 13.97
N GLN A 412 -23.12 -35.89 12.82
CA GLN A 412 -24.01 -36.10 11.68
C GLN A 412 -23.89 -37.53 11.12
N GLY A 413 -24.69 -38.42 11.72
CA GLY A 413 -25.55 -39.30 10.93
C GLY A 413 -25.02 -40.67 10.50
N VAL A 414 -24.77 -41.58 11.44
CA VAL A 414 -25.05 -43.01 11.20
C VAL A 414 -26.09 -43.47 12.20
N LYS A 415 -27.36 -43.48 11.75
CA LYS A 415 -28.39 -44.32 12.37
C LYS A 415 -27.97 -45.76 12.12
N ASP A 416 -27.23 -46.31 13.06
CA ASP A 416 -27.09 -47.73 13.21
C ASP A 416 -28.46 -48.27 13.63
N LYS A 417 -29.27 -48.71 12.66
CA LYS A 417 -30.43 -49.55 12.94
C LYS A 417 -29.91 -50.97 13.21
N GLY A 418 -29.29 -51.12 14.36
CA GLY A 418 -29.10 -52.41 15.02
C GLY A 418 -30.45 -52.95 15.46
N SER A 419 -30.84 -54.06 14.84
CA SER A 419 -31.93 -54.93 15.24
C SER A 419 -31.95 -55.20 16.74
N SER A 420 -33.11 -55.01 17.36
CA SER A 420 -33.50 -55.77 18.54
C SER A 420 -34.94 -56.25 18.34
N SER A 421 -35.07 -57.48 17.85
CA SER A 421 -36.25 -58.28 18.16
C SER A 421 -36.16 -58.68 19.63
N SER A 422 -37.24 -58.48 20.37
CA SER A 422 -37.58 -59.37 21.48
C SER A 422 -39.10 -59.36 21.63
N ALA A 423 -39.63 -60.57 21.62
CA ALA A 423 -41.03 -60.93 21.69
C ALA A 423 -41.52 -61.05 23.13
N ALA A 424 -42.82 -61.36 23.24
CA ALA A 424 -43.60 -61.77 24.42
C ALA A 424 -44.18 -60.59 25.24
N THR A 425 -45.46 -60.54 25.57
CA THR A 425 -46.54 -61.55 25.57
C THR A 425 -47.88 -60.85 25.46
#